data_AF-A0A1G8HUX2-F1
#
_entry.id   AF-A0A1G8HUX2-F1
#
_cell.length_a   1.000
_cell.length_b   1.000
_cell.length_c   1.000
_cell.angle_alpha   90.00
_cell.angle_beta   90.00
_cell.angle_gamma   90.00
#
_symmetry.space_group_name_H-M   'P 1'
#
loop_
_entity.id
_entity.type
_entity.pdbx_description
1 polymer ?
#
loop_
_entity_poly.entity_id
_entity_poly.type
_entity_poly.pdbx_seq_one_letter_code
_entity_poly.pdbx_strand_id
1 'polypeptide(L)'
;MSAARSCDGAAIGTVVDRLRRYAVMSETVYNRIALLRAERHVTRRQLAEALGVHYQTVGYLERGEYSPSLYLALRIAGYFEVPVEVVFSTSPFPRIGERTV
;
A
#
# COMPACT_ATOMS: atom_id res chain seq x y z
N MET A 1 -30.34 2.95 -52.23
CA MET A 1 -28.98 3.45 -51.95
C MET A 1 -28.96 3.97 -50.53
N SER A 2 -28.33 3.22 -49.62
CA SER A 2 -28.19 3.52 -48.20
C SER A 2 -26.92 4.36 -47.98
N ALA A 3 -27.02 5.41 -47.18
CA ALA A 3 -25.85 6.14 -46.68
C ALA A 3 -25.96 6.18 -45.14
N ALA A 4 -25.41 5.16 -44.50
CA ALA A 4 -25.13 5.18 -43.08
C ALA A 4 -23.98 6.17 -42.83
N ARG A 5 -24.23 7.24 -42.07
CA ARG A 5 -23.19 8.16 -41.62
C ARG A 5 -22.55 7.57 -40.34
N SER A 6 -21.27 7.26 -40.49
CA SER A 6 -20.20 7.22 -39.50
C SER A 6 -20.61 7.61 -38.07
N CYS A 7 -20.70 6.62 -37.18
CA CYS A 7 -20.57 6.87 -35.75
C CYS A 7 -19.07 7.04 -35.45
N ASP A 8 -18.68 8.24 -35.04
CA ASP A 8 -17.31 8.60 -34.66
C ASP A 8 -16.77 7.69 -33.55
N GLY A 9 -15.73 6.92 -33.88
CA GLY A 9 -14.97 6.09 -32.93
C GLY A 9 -14.11 6.88 -31.93
N ALA A 10 -14.29 8.20 -31.82
CA ALA A 10 -13.47 9.08 -30.97
C ALA A 10 -13.76 8.94 -29.46
N ALA A 11 -14.95 8.51 -29.06
CA ALA A 11 -15.35 8.43 -27.64
C ALA A 11 -14.79 7.20 -26.90
N ILE A 12 -14.51 6.10 -27.61
CA ILE A 12 -13.99 4.85 -27.00
C ILE A 12 -12.50 5.00 -26.67
N GLY A 13 -11.75 5.77 -27.47
CA GLY A 13 -10.33 6.05 -27.25
C GLY A 13 -10.05 6.76 -25.92
N THR A 14 -10.94 7.66 -25.46
CA THR A 14 -10.74 8.44 -24.24
C THR A 14 -10.94 7.64 -22.96
N VAL A 15 -11.79 6.61 -23.00
CA VAL A 15 -12.04 5.72 -21.86
C VAL A 15 -10.93 4.68 -21.73
N VAL A 16 -10.50 4.07 -22.84
CA VAL A 16 -9.39 3.10 -22.85
C VAL A 16 -8.08 3.77 -22.41
N ASP A 17 -7.84 5.01 -22.85
CA ASP A 17 -6.67 5.79 -22.44
C ASP A 17 -6.72 6.21 -20.95
N ARG A 18 -7.91 6.51 -20.42
CA ARG A 18 -8.12 6.76 -18.98
C ARG A 18 -7.92 5.50 -18.14
N LEU A 19 -8.41 4.34 -18.59
CA LEU A 19 -8.21 3.06 -17.91
C LEU A 19 -6.74 2.62 -17.94
N ARG A 20 -6.01 2.94 -19.02
CA ARG A 20 -4.55 2.77 -19.08
C ARG A 20 -3.82 3.60 -18.02
N ARG A 21 -4.28 4.81 -17.72
CA ARG A 21 -3.72 5.63 -16.63
C ARG A 21 -4.01 5.06 -15.24
N TYR A 22 -5.17 4.42 -15.03
CA TYR A 22 -5.47 3.71 -13.78
C TYR A 22 -4.57 2.49 -13.58
N ALA A 23 -4.25 1.75 -14.64
CA ALA A 23 -3.38 0.58 -14.57
C ALA A 23 -1.89 0.88 -14.32
N VAL A 24 -1.47 2.17 -14.40
CA VAL A 24 -0.07 2.61 -14.23
C VAL A 24 0.13 3.42 -12.95
N MET A 25 -0.85 3.42 -12.03
CA MET A 25 -0.61 3.83 -10.65
C MET A 25 -0.13 2.60 -9.89
N SER A 26 1.17 2.52 -9.60
CA SER A 26 1.70 1.45 -8.76
C SER A 26 0.97 1.49 -7.42
N GLU A 27 0.29 0.40 -7.06
CA GLU A 27 -0.35 0.22 -5.76
C GLU A 27 0.73 0.05 -4.66
N THR A 28 1.48 1.12 -4.41
CA THR A 28 2.55 1.14 -3.41
C THR A 28 1.93 1.39 -2.05
N VAL A 29 2.14 0.44 -1.14
CA VAL A 29 1.77 0.57 0.27
C VAL A 29 3.01 0.92 1.07
N TYR A 30 3.04 2.14 1.60
CA TYR A 30 4.05 2.59 2.54
C TYR A 30 3.71 2.05 3.93
N ASN A 31 4.73 1.74 4.74
CA ASN A 31 4.51 1.25 6.10
C ASN A 31 5.51 1.83 7.12
N ARG A 32 5.13 1.75 8.41
CA ARG A 32 5.94 2.15 9.57
C ARG A 32 6.30 0.97 10.48
N ILE A 33 6.24 -0.27 9.99
CA ILE A 33 6.46 -1.47 10.81
C ILE A 33 7.82 -1.44 11.51
N ALA A 34 8.88 -1.08 10.78
CA ALA A 34 10.23 -1.04 11.34
C ALA A 34 10.35 0.02 12.46
N LEU A 35 9.69 1.17 12.28
CA LEU A 35 9.65 2.26 13.26
C LEU A 35 8.90 1.83 14.52
N LEU A 36 7.69 1.29 14.37
CA LEU A 36 6.86 0.82 15.49
C LEU A 36 7.55 -0.31 16.28
N ARG A 37 8.24 -1.23 15.58
CA ARG A 37 9.07 -2.23 16.25
C ARG A 37 10.19 -1.62 17.07
N ALA A 38 10.90 -0.63 16.52
CA ALA A 38 12.01 0.01 17.21
C ALA A 38 11.52 0.73 18.47
N GLU A 39 10.40 1.46 18.38
CA GLU A 39 9.75 2.14 19.50
C GLU A 39 9.34 1.17 20.62
N ARG A 40 8.86 -0.02 20.26
CA ARG A 40 8.44 -1.04 21.24
C ARG A 40 9.54 -2.06 21.60
N HIS A 41 10.77 -1.87 21.15
CA HIS A 41 11.88 -2.82 21.34
C HIS A 41 11.57 -4.27 20.88
N VAL A 42 10.73 -4.41 19.85
CA VAL A 42 10.31 -5.70 19.30
C VAL A 42 11.23 -6.11 18.15
N THR A 43 11.77 -7.32 18.19
CA THR A 43 12.55 -7.90 17.08
C THR A 43 11.62 -8.41 15.97
N ARG A 44 12.13 -8.54 14.74
CA ARG A 44 11.37 -9.15 13.63
C ARG A 44 10.90 -10.57 13.96
N ARG A 45 11.68 -11.35 14.72
CA ARG A 45 11.33 -12.71 15.14
C ARG A 45 10.13 -12.72 16.09
N GLN A 46 10.15 -11.85 17.11
CA GLN A 46 9.02 -11.71 18.04
C GLN A 46 7.74 -11.27 17.33
N LEU A 47 7.84 -10.31 16.41
CA LEU A 47 6.67 -9.89 15.62
C LEU A 47 6.15 -11.03 14.74
N ALA A 48 7.05 -11.76 14.07
CA ALA A 48 6.67 -12.89 13.22
C ALA A 48 5.97 -14.00 14.01
N GLU A 49 6.50 -14.33 15.20
CA GLU A 49 5.93 -15.32 16.12
C GLU A 49 4.53 -14.90 16.61
N ALA A 50 4.37 -13.65 17.07
CA ALA A 50 3.09 -13.13 17.52
C ALA A 50 2.03 -13.10 16.40
N LEU A 51 2.47 -12.87 15.15
CA LEU A 51 1.60 -12.87 13.99
C LEU A 51 1.42 -14.26 13.37
N GLY A 52 2.15 -15.29 13.82
CA GLY A 52 2.12 -16.62 13.20
C GLY A 52 2.53 -16.61 11.73
N VAL A 53 3.49 -15.77 11.35
CA VAL A 53 4.03 -15.67 9.98
C VAL A 53 5.51 -16.04 9.94
N HIS A 54 6.03 -16.31 8.75
CA HIS A 54 7.46 -16.58 8.60
C HIS A 54 8.29 -15.33 8.90
N TYR A 55 9.46 -15.49 9.54
CA TYR A 55 10.35 -14.38 9.89
C TYR A 55 10.68 -13.46 8.70
N GLN A 56 10.91 -14.05 7.52
CA GLN A 56 11.21 -13.28 6.31
C GLN A 56 10.05 -12.40 5.85
N THR A 57 8.79 -12.80 6.12
CA THR A 57 7.60 -12.00 5.79
C THR A 57 7.66 -10.63 6.41
N VAL A 58 8.09 -10.52 7.68
CA VAL A 58 8.27 -9.22 8.35
C VAL A 58 9.34 -8.38 7.63
N GLY A 59 10.43 -9.02 7.20
CA GLY A 59 11.47 -8.33 6.43
C GLY A 59 10.98 -7.80 5.08
N TYR A 60 10.20 -8.61 4.34
CA TYR A 60 9.61 -8.19 3.06
C TYR A 60 8.60 -7.05 3.22
N LEU A 61 7.77 -7.12 4.26
CA LEU A 61 6.84 -6.05 4.62
C LEU A 61 7.57 -4.74 4.91
N GLU A 62 8.59 -4.75 5.77
CA GLU A 62 9.33 -3.55 6.14
C GLU A 62 10.02 -2.87 4.94
N ARG A 63 10.46 -3.64 3.95
CA ARG A 63 11.08 -3.11 2.73
C ARG A 63 10.06 -2.72 1.65
N GLY A 64 8.77 -2.99 1.87
CA GLY A 64 7.71 -2.72 0.89
C GLY A 64 7.76 -3.65 -0.33
N GLU A 65 8.48 -4.76 -0.25
CA GLU A 65 8.59 -5.76 -1.33
C GLU A 65 7.31 -6.62 -1.44
N TYR A 66 6.46 -6.57 -0.42
CA TYR A 66 5.23 -7.33 -0.33
C TYR A 66 4.13 -6.48 0.32
N SER A 67 2.97 -6.41 -0.34
CA SER A 67 1.77 -5.80 0.25
C SER A 67 1.05 -6.84 1.12
N PRO A 68 0.76 -6.56 2.40
CA PRO A 68 0.01 -7.48 3.25
C PRO A 68 -1.43 -7.63 2.77
N SER A 69 -2.02 -8.80 3.03
CA SER A 69 -3.49 -8.90 2.98
C SER A 69 -4.12 -7.97 4.02
N LEU A 70 -5.37 -7.55 3.80
CA LEU A 70 -6.12 -6.74 4.78
C LEU A 70 -6.11 -7.38 6.18
N TYR A 71 -6.29 -8.70 6.24
CA TYR A 71 -6.24 -9.44 7.50
C TYR A 71 -4.90 -9.30 8.23
N LEU A 72 -3.77 -9.45 7.52
CA LEU A 72 -2.45 -9.30 8.10
C LEU A 72 -2.19 -7.84 8.52
N ALA A 73 -2.62 -6.87 7.72
CA ALA A 73 -2.50 -5.45 8.04
C ALA A 73 -3.23 -5.10 9.35
N LEU A 74 -4.48 -5.57 9.51
CA LEU A 74 -5.27 -5.38 10.73
C LEU A 74 -4.64 -6.06 11.95
N ARG A 75 -4.06 -7.25 11.78
CA ARG A 75 -3.34 -7.94 12.88
C ARG A 75 -2.07 -7.22 13.30
N ILE A 76 -1.32 -6.67 12.34
CA ILE A 76 -0.13 -5.85 12.64
C ILE A 76 -0.54 -4.61 13.42
N ALA A 77 -1.58 -3.92 12.98
CA ALA A 77 -2.13 -2.75 13.67
C ALA A 77 -2.58 -3.10 15.10
N GLY A 78 -3.30 -4.22 15.26
CA GLY A 78 -3.70 -4.73 16.57
C GLY A 78 -2.53 -5.09 17.48
N TYR A 79 -1.47 -5.72 16.96
CA TYR A 79 -0.27 -6.03 17.73
C TYR A 79 0.42 -4.76 18.27
N PHE A 80 0.44 -3.69 17.47
CA PHE A 80 0.98 -2.40 17.86
C PHE A 80 -0.03 -1.48 18.54
N GLU A 81 -1.27 -1.93 18.78
CA GLU A 81 -2.34 -1.17 19.44
C GLU A 81 -2.54 0.25 18.84
N VAL A 82 -2.44 0.36 17.52
CA VAL A 82 -2.64 1.62 16.78
C VAL A 82 -3.61 1.41 15.62
N PRO A 83 -4.27 2.47 15.13
CA PRO A 83 -5.04 2.40 13.89
C PRO A 83 -4.20 1.91 12.70
N VAL A 84 -4.83 1.24 11.73
CA VAL A 84 -4.14 0.68 10.57
C VAL A 84 -3.47 1.77 9.72
N GLU A 85 -4.04 2.98 9.71
CA GLU A 85 -3.55 4.18 9.01
C GLU A 85 -2.27 4.76 9.66
N VAL A 86 -1.99 4.42 10.92
CA VAL A 86 -0.71 4.74 11.56
C VAL A 86 0.38 3.81 11.05
N VAL A 87 0.02 2.56 10.73
CA VAL A 87 0.96 1.55 10.25
C VAL A 87 1.19 1.64 8.75
N PHE A 88 0.13 1.85 7.96
CA PHE A 88 0.13 1.77 6.50
C PHE A 88 -0.48 3.01 5.85
N SER A 89 0.00 3.35 4.65
CA SER A 89 -0.52 4.46 3.86
C SER A 89 -0.32 4.21 2.37
N THR A 90 -1.23 4.70 1.54
CA THR A 90 -1.08 4.72 0.07
C THR A 90 -0.26 5.91 -0.42
N SER A 91 0.12 6.82 0.49
CA SER A 91 1.01 7.95 0.24
C SER A 91 2.25 7.87 1.15
N PRO A 92 3.42 8.39 0.73
CA PRO A 92 4.60 8.44 1.58
C PRO A 92 4.29 9.12 2.93
N PHE A 93 4.85 8.58 4.01
CA PHE A 93 4.75 9.24 5.30
C PHE A 93 5.59 10.53 5.32
N PRO A 94 5.11 11.61 5.97
CA PRO A 94 5.88 12.85 6.11
C PRO A 94 7.23 12.59 6.78
N ARG A 95 8.30 13.24 6.31
CA ARG A 95 9.60 13.15 6.97
C ARG A 95 9.59 13.98 8.25
N ILE A 96 10.28 13.48 9.27
CA ILE A 96 10.52 14.24 10.50
C ILE A 96 11.38 15.46 10.11
N GLY A 97 10.80 16.67 10.20
CA GLY A 97 11.47 17.94 9.87
C GLY A 97 10.85 18.76 8.72
N GLU A 98 9.88 18.23 7.97
CA GLU A 98 9.24 18.95 6.84
C GLU A 98 8.14 19.94 7.27
N ARG A 99 7.94 20.19 8.57
CA ARG A 99 7.06 21.27 9.03
C ARG A 99 7.78 22.60 8.89
N THR A 100 7.59 23.26 7.75
CA THR A 100 7.73 24.71 7.64
C THR A 100 6.72 25.33 8.61
N VAL A 101 7.24 25.99 9.65
CA VAL A 101 6.49 26.93 10.48
C VAL A 101 5.99 28.11 9.65
#